data_AF-A0A4V1KNZ9-F1
#
_entry.id   AF-A0A4V1KNZ9-F1
#
_cell.length_a   1.000
_cell.length_b   1.000
_cell.length_c   1.000
_cell.angle_alpha   90.00
_cell.angle_beta   90.00
_cell.angle_gamma   90.00
#
_symmetry.space_group_name_H-M   'P 1'
#
loop_
_entity.id
_entity.type
_entity.pdbx_description
1 polymer ?
#
loop_
_entity_poly.entity_id
_entity_poly.type
_entity_poly.pdbx_seq_one_letter_code
_entity_poly.pdbx_strand_id
1 'polypeptide(L)'
;MILGGIDGCKYGWVVITKSQSIFQYFFIKKIEELTELFKNQKARFFIDIPIGLSSREFTRTVDTRLRSELGPRSSTVFNAPCRPAVYESDRQKAKKLNIQIEGKNLSEQTLNIKDRIQEVDKYIFKNNAAI
;
A
#
# COMPACT_ATOMS: atom_id res chain seq x y z
N MET A 1 23.86 -4.34 -3.36
CA MET A 1 22.56 -3.80 -2.91
C MET A 1 21.49 -4.75 -3.38
N ILE A 2 20.55 -5.10 -2.52
CA ILE A 2 19.39 -5.92 -2.88
C ILE A 2 18.31 -5.00 -3.44
N LEU A 3 17.71 -5.42 -4.56
CA LEU A 3 16.47 -4.85 -5.06
C LEU A 3 15.37 -5.89 -4.90
N GLY A 4 14.21 -5.52 -4.39
CA GLY A 4 13.10 -6.46 -4.22
C GLY A 4 11.76 -5.92 -4.69
N GLY A 5 10.96 -6.76 -5.33
CA GLY A 5 9.55 -6.53 -5.60
C GLY A 5 8.69 -7.30 -4.60
N ILE A 6 7.60 -6.68 -4.16
CA ILE A 6 6.68 -7.23 -3.17
C ILE A 6 5.26 -7.17 -3.71
N ASP A 7 4.53 -8.27 -3.61
CA ASP A 7 3.11 -8.33 -3.94
C ASP A 7 2.33 -9.19 -2.95
N GLY A 8 1.03 -8.90 -2.82
CA GLY A 8 0.12 -9.61 -1.92
C GLY A 8 -0.20 -11.02 -2.42
N CYS A 9 -0.25 -11.99 -1.53
CA CYS A 9 -0.67 -13.35 -1.86
C CYS A 9 -1.51 -13.97 -0.73
N LYS A 10 -2.05 -15.19 -0.96
CA LYS A 10 -2.86 -15.90 0.06
C LYS A 10 -2.11 -16.15 1.37
N TYR A 11 -0.79 -16.29 1.33
CA TYR A 11 0.04 -16.50 2.52
C TYR A 11 0.25 -15.20 3.34
N GLY A 12 0.18 -14.04 2.68
CA GLY A 12 0.86 -12.84 3.17
C GLY A 12 1.32 -12.00 2.01
N TRP A 13 2.64 -11.95 1.85
CA TRP A 13 3.34 -11.31 0.76
C TRP A 13 4.34 -12.28 0.13
N VAL A 14 4.50 -12.16 -1.17
CA VAL A 14 5.65 -12.73 -1.89
C VAL A 14 6.67 -11.63 -2.10
N VAL A 15 7.93 -11.94 -1.82
CA VAL A 15 9.05 -11.01 -2.01
C VAL A 15 10.00 -11.66 -2.99
N ILE A 16 10.23 -11.03 -4.14
CA ILE A 16 11.25 -11.45 -5.11
C ILE A 16 12.40 -10.48 -5.02
N THR A 17 13.59 -10.98 -4.73
CA THR A 17 14.80 -10.17 -4.63
C THR A 17 15.78 -10.49 -5.74
N LYS A 18 16.57 -9.48 -6.09
CA LYS A 18 17.71 -9.57 -7.00
C LYS A 18 18.94 -8.98 -6.31
N SER A 19 20.02 -9.75 -6.27
CA SER A 19 21.35 -9.28 -5.92
C SER A 19 22.31 -9.76 -7.01
N GLN A 20 22.96 -8.83 -7.72
CA GLN A 20 23.73 -9.13 -8.92
C GLN A 20 22.88 -9.90 -9.95
N SER A 21 23.23 -11.15 -10.28
CA SER A 21 22.48 -12.02 -11.20
C SER A 21 21.65 -13.09 -10.48
N ILE A 22 21.61 -13.07 -9.15
CA ILE A 22 20.92 -14.08 -8.34
C ILE A 22 19.53 -13.56 -7.96
N PHE A 23 18.52 -14.38 -8.24
CA PHE A 23 17.14 -14.17 -7.80
C PHE A 23 16.81 -15.11 -6.64
N GLN A 24 16.08 -14.60 -5.65
CA GLN A 24 15.54 -15.38 -4.54
C GLN A 24 14.10 -14.96 -4.28
N TYR A 25 13.28 -15.88 -3.78
CA TYR A 25 11.92 -15.58 -3.35
C TYR A 25 11.72 -15.92 -1.87
N PHE A 26 10.87 -15.15 -1.21
CA PHE A 26 10.47 -15.34 0.18
C PHE A 26 8.96 -15.20 0.30
N PHE A 27 8.38 -15.93 1.25
CA PHE A 27 7.01 -15.73 1.69
C PHE A 27 7.03 -15.21 3.12
N ILE A 28 6.42 -14.05 3.34
CA ILE A 28 6.28 -13.44 4.67
C ILE A 28 4.81 -13.25 4.98
N LYS A 29 4.38 -13.45 6.23
CA LYS A 29 2.96 -13.28 6.60
C LYS A 29 2.63 -11.79 6.76
N LYS A 30 3.58 -11.05 7.33
CA LYS A 30 3.49 -9.61 7.60
C LYS A 30 4.67 -8.84 7.03
N ILE A 31 4.43 -7.61 6.60
CA ILE A 31 5.42 -6.68 6.04
C ILE A 31 6.55 -6.36 7.04
N GLU A 32 6.26 -6.41 8.35
CA GLU A 32 7.25 -6.21 9.42
C GLU A 32 8.39 -7.23 9.37
N GLU A 33 8.17 -8.43 8.81
CA GLU A 33 9.19 -9.48 8.68
C GLU A 33 10.32 -9.09 7.72
N LEU A 34 10.10 -8.12 6.80
CA LEU A 34 11.13 -7.61 5.90
C LEU A 34 12.34 -7.05 6.65
N THR A 35 12.08 -6.29 7.72
CA THR A 35 13.13 -5.60 8.47
C THR A 35 14.10 -6.60 9.07
N GLU A 36 13.61 -7.75 9.57
CA GLU A 36 14.47 -8.78 10.14
C GLU A 36 15.19 -9.59 9.06
N LEU A 37 14.49 -9.98 7.99
CA LEU A 37 15.09 -10.74 6.88
C LEU A 37 16.27 -10.03 6.22
N PHE A 38 16.24 -8.70 6.16
CA PHE A 38 17.24 -7.89 5.46
C PHE A 38 18.00 -6.91 6.37
N LYS A 39 17.93 -7.09 7.70
CA LYS A 39 18.48 -6.19 8.72
C LYS A 39 19.92 -5.72 8.48
N ASN A 40 20.78 -6.63 8.02
CA ASN A 40 22.21 -6.38 7.82
C ASN A 40 22.58 -6.15 6.34
N GLN A 41 21.60 -5.85 5.49
CA GLN A 41 21.78 -5.76 4.04
C GLN A 41 21.24 -4.43 3.53
N LYS A 42 22.01 -3.77 2.66
CA LYS A 42 21.52 -2.59 1.94
C LYS A 42 20.49 -3.04 0.91
N ALA A 43 19.21 -2.85 1.20
CA ALA A 43 18.10 -3.28 0.36
C ALA A 43 17.17 -2.11 -0.01
N ARG A 44 16.54 -2.20 -1.19
CA ARG A 44 15.45 -1.32 -1.63
C ARG A 44 14.32 -2.18 -2.16
N PHE A 45 13.13 -1.98 -1.61
CA PHE A 45 11.92 -2.71 -1.97
C PHE A 45 10.92 -1.82 -2.71
N PHE A 46 10.17 -2.43 -3.63
CA PHE A 46 9.08 -1.83 -4.38
C PHE A 46 7.82 -2.65 -4.10
N ILE A 47 6.73 -1.97 -3.76
CA ILE A 47 5.45 -2.57 -3.40
C ILE A 47 4.33 -1.77 -4.05
N ASP A 48 3.36 -2.47 -4.65
CA ASP A 48 2.21 -1.84 -5.30
C ASP A 48 1.05 -1.66 -4.30
N ILE A 49 1.23 -0.74 -3.36
CA ILE A 49 0.23 -0.39 -2.33
C ILE A 49 0.12 1.12 -2.19
N PRO A 50 -1.11 1.68 -2.09
CA PRO A 50 -1.28 3.09 -1.78
C PRO A 50 -0.78 3.41 -0.35
N ILE A 51 0.05 4.44 -0.24
CA ILE A 51 0.61 4.98 1.01
C ILE A 51 0.30 6.48 1.12
N GLY A 52 0.40 7.09 2.30
CA GLY A 52 0.08 8.54 2.43
C GLY A 52 -1.41 8.80 2.15
N LEU A 53 -2.27 8.04 2.83
CA LEU A 53 -3.71 8.07 2.68
C LEU A 53 -4.30 9.39 3.19
N SER A 54 -5.37 9.85 2.56
CA SER A 54 -6.14 11.02 3.02
C SER A 54 -6.71 10.83 4.43
N SER A 55 -6.95 11.93 5.14
CA SER A 55 -7.74 12.01 6.36
C SER A 55 -8.67 13.23 6.29
N ARG A 56 -9.30 13.62 7.40
CA ARG A 56 -10.11 14.85 7.44
C ARG A 56 -9.24 16.11 7.31
N GLU A 57 -7.98 16.00 7.71
CA GLU A 57 -7.00 17.08 7.80
C GLU A 57 -5.99 17.07 6.64
N PHE A 58 -5.97 16.01 5.83
CA PHE A 58 -5.01 15.82 4.75
C PHE A 58 -5.66 15.22 3.52
N THR A 59 -5.41 15.80 2.35
CA THR A 59 -5.89 15.27 1.07
C THR A 59 -4.73 14.73 0.24
N ARG A 60 -4.81 13.46 -0.13
CA ARG A 60 -3.90 12.83 -1.08
C ARG A 60 -4.15 13.37 -2.50
N THR A 61 -3.18 14.09 -3.06
CA THR A 61 -3.31 14.75 -4.38
C THR A 61 -2.69 13.98 -5.55
N VAL A 62 -1.82 12.99 -5.27
CA VAL A 62 -1.07 12.27 -6.31
C VAL A 62 -1.99 11.51 -7.28
N ASP A 63 -3.11 10.96 -6.80
CA ASP A 63 -4.03 10.22 -7.67
C ASP A 63 -4.77 11.16 -8.65
N THR A 64 -5.05 12.40 -8.23
CA THR A 64 -5.65 13.42 -9.11
C THR A 64 -4.65 13.86 -10.17
N ARG A 65 -3.40 14.11 -9.76
CA ARG A 65 -2.31 14.46 -10.68
C ARG A 65 -2.05 13.35 -11.71
N LEU A 66 -1.97 12.10 -11.25
CA LEU A 66 -1.73 10.95 -12.12
C LEU A 66 -2.85 10.79 -13.16
N ARG A 67 -4.12 11.02 -12.79
CA ARG A 67 -5.24 11.00 -13.75
C ARG A 67 -5.10 12.08 -14.82
N SER A 68 -4.68 13.28 -14.45
CA SER A 68 -4.42 14.36 -15.40
C SER A 68 -3.30 14.00 -16.37
N GLU A 69 -2.23 13.36 -15.89
CA GLU A 69 -1.08 12.96 -16.71
C GLU A 69 -1.41 11.76 -17.63
N LEU A 70 -2.26 10.83 -17.20
CA LEU A 70 -2.66 9.65 -17.97
C LEU A 70 -3.74 9.90 -19.03
N GLY A 71 -4.49 11.01 -18.93
CA GLY A 71 -5.52 11.41 -19.90
C GLY A 71 -6.56 10.29 -20.16
N PRO A 72 -6.61 9.71 -21.38
CA PRO A 72 -7.53 8.60 -21.71
C PRO A 72 -7.41 7.38 -20.79
N ARG A 73 -6.27 7.19 -20.13
CA ARG A 73 -6.02 6.08 -19.19
C ARG A 73 -6.29 6.44 -17.73
N SER A 74 -6.88 7.59 -17.45
CA SER A 74 -7.20 8.04 -16.08
C SER A 74 -8.06 7.02 -15.28
N SER A 75 -8.87 6.22 -15.96
CA SER A 75 -9.67 5.15 -15.35
C SER A 75 -8.84 3.99 -14.78
N THR A 76 -7.56 3.84 -15.17
CA THR A 76 -6.67 2.82 -14.59
C THR A 76 -6.17 3.18 -13.20
N VAL A 77 -6.41 4.42 -12.75
CA VAL A 77 -6.09 4.85 -11.38
C VAL A 77 -7.30 4.55 -10.50
N PHE A 78 -7.22 3.49 -9.70
CA PHE A 78 -8.26 3.22 -8.71
C PHE A 78 -8.19 4.23 -7.55
N ASN A 79 -9.30 4.40 -6.83
CA ASN A 79 -9.34 5.30 -5.67
C ASN A 79 -8.66 4.65 -4.47
N ALA A 80 -7.60 5.28 -3.97
CA ALA A 80 -7.05 4.96 -2.68
C ALA A 80 -8.08 5.29 -1.58
N PRO A 81 -8.17 4.47 -0.52
CA PRO A 81 -9.07 4.74 0.59
C PRO A 81 -8.49 5.83 1.51
N CYS A 82 -9.36 6.61 2.15
CA CYS A 82 -8.95 7.45 3.27
C CYS A 82 -8.58 6.59 4.48
N ARG A 83 -7.69 7.10 5.35
CA ARG A 83 -7.20 6.38 6.52
C ARG A 83 -8.34 5.88 7.43
N PRO A 84 -9.38 6.67 7.76
CA PRO A 84 -10.50 6.13 8.57
C PRO A 84 -11.23 4.95 7.90
N ALA A 85 -11.40 4.96 6.57
CA ALA A 85 -12.04 3.85 5.86
C ALA A 85 -11.18 2.58 5.87
N VAL A 86 -9.85 2.70 5.85
CA VAL A 86 -8.92 1.56 5.95
C VAL A 86 -9.04 0.85 7.31
N TYR A 87 -9.25 1.60 8.39
CA TYR A 87 -9.27 1.07 9.75
C TYR A 87 -10.66 0.61 10.21
N GLU A 88 -11.72 0.93 9.45
CA GLU A 88 -13.07 0.44 9.70
C GLU A 88 -13.21 -1.01 9.21
N SER A 89 -13.63 -1.93 10.06
CA SER A 89 -13.72 -3.36 9.72
C SER A 89 -14.92 -3.66 8.81
N ASP A 90 -16.03 -2.96 8.99
CA ASP A 90 -17.24 -3.13 8.19
C ASP A 90 -17.09 -2.49 6.81
N ARG A 91 -17.23 -3.29 5.74
CA ARG A 91 -17.07 -2.82 4.35
C ARG A 91 -18.03 -1.69 3.99
N GLN A 92 -19.27 -1.71 4.47
CA GLN A 92 -20.27 -0.69 4.16
C GLN A 92 -20.00 0.59 4.93
N LYS A 93 -19.60 0.50 6.19
CA LYS A 93 -19.15 1.67 6.96
C LYS A 93 -17.88 2.29 6.36
N ALA A 94 -16.93 1.47 5.92
CA ALA A 94 -15.72 1.94 5.23
C ALA A 94 -16.08 2.73 3.95
N LYS A 95 -17.00 2.23 3.12
CA LYS A 95 -17.51 2.97 1.94
C LYS A 95 -18.12 4.31 2.35
N LYS A 96 -18.99 4.33 3.37
CA LYS A 96 -19.63 5.56 3.86
C LYS A 96 -18.62 6.58 4.37
N LEU A 97 -17.63 6.15 5.16
CA LEU A 97 -16.55 7.01 5.65
C LEU A 97 -15.72 7.58 4.50
N ASN A 98 -15.42 6.77 3.48
CA ASN A 98 -14.67 7.24 2.33
C ASN A 98 -15.44 8.29 1.53
N ILE A 99 -16.75 8.09 1.32
CA ILE A 99 -17.61 9.09 0.67
C ILE A 99 -17.65 10.39 1.49
N GLN A 100 -17.78 10.28 2.82
CA GLN A 100 -17.84 11.46 3.69
C GLN A 100 -16.56 12.30 3.63
N ILE A 101 -15.39 11.67 3.50
CA ILE A 101 -14.08 12.36 3.56
C ILE A 101 -13.58 12.74 2.16
N GLU A 102 -13.71 11.86 1.17
CA GLU A 102 -13.15 12.02 -0.18
C GLU A 102 -14.20 12.34 -1.24
N GLY A 103 -15.48 12.24 -0.93
CA GLY A 103 -16.57 12.32 -1.92
C GLY A 103 -16.60 11.14 -2.90
N LYS A 104 -15.82 10.08 -2.65
CA LYS A 104 -15.62 8.96 -3.58
C LYS A 104 -15.98 7.63 -2.92
N ASN A 105 -16.60 6.73 -3.68
CA ASN A 105 -16.86 5.37 -3.23
C ASN A 105 -15.59 4.49 -3.39
N LEU A 106 -15.53 3.40 -2.62
CA LEU A 106 -14.47 2.39 -2.73
C LEU A 106 -14.86 1.27 -3.67
N SER A 107 -13.93 0.90 -4.55
CA SER A 107 -14.06 -0.27 -5.41
C SER A 107 -13.92 -1.57 -4.61
N GLU A 108 -14.44 -2.67 -5.15
CA GLU A 108 -14.22 -4.00 -4.54
C GLU A 108 -12.74 -4.38 -4.54
N GLN A 109 -11.97 -3.96 -5.56
CA GLN A 109 -10.51 -4.11 -5.57
C GLN A 109 -9.88 -3.45 -4.35
N THR A 110 -10.19 -2.17 -4.08
CA THR A 110 -9.67 -1.43 -2.92
C THR A 110 -10.06 -2.10 -1.60
N LEU A 111 -11.30 -2.57 -1.49
CA LEU A 111 -11.77 -3.22 -0.27
C LEU A 111 -11.13 -4.59 -0.02
N ASN A 112 -10.77 -5.32 -1.07
CA ASN A 112 -10.12 -6.62 -0.97
C ASN A 112 -8.65 -6.53 -0.55
N ILE A 113 -7.97 -5.42 -0.85
CA ILE A 113 -6.59 -5.17 -0.41
C ILE A 113 -6.51 -4.23 0.81
N LYS A 114 -7.65 -3.81 1.39
CA LYS A 114 -7.71 -2.84 2.49
C LYS A 114 -6.84 -3.25 3.68
N ASP A 115 -6.86 -4.53 4.05
CA ASP A 115 -6.10 -5.03 5.19
C ASP A 115 -4.58 -4.93 4.93
N ARG A 116 -4.15 -5.13 3.68
CA ARG A 116 -2.77 -4.95 3.24
C ARG A 116 -2.36 -3.48 3.21
N ILE A 117 -3.26 -2.59 2.79
CA ILE A 117 -3.05 -1.15 2.89
C ILE A 117 -2.88 -0.73 4.36
N GLN A 118 -3.72 -1.23 5.26
CA GLN A 118 -3.63 -0.95 6.70
C GLN A 118 -2.29 -1.43 7.27
N GLU A 119 -1.87 -2.64 6.88
CA GLU A 119 -0.63 -3.26 7.32
C GLU A 119 0.60 -2.41 6.94
N VAL A 120 0.65 -1.94 5.69
CA VAL A 120 1.73 -1.07 5.19
C VAL A 120 1.67 0.33 5.80
N ASP A 121 0.48 0.92 5.95
CA ASP A 121 0.29 2.22 6.62
C ASP A 121 0.86 2.17 8.05
N LYS A 122 0.51 1.13 8.84
CA LYS A 122 1.07 0.90 10.18
C LYS A 122 2.59 0.72 10.17
N TYR A 123 3.11 -0.08 9.23
CA TYR A 123 4.54 -0.32 9.11
C TYR A 123 5.31 0.98 8.86
N ILE A 124 4.83 1.81 7.94
CA ILE A 124 5.46 3.10 7.64
C ILE A 124 5.39 4.03 8.85
N PHE A 125 4.23 4.17 9.50
CA PHE A 125 4.12 5.03 10.69
C PHE A 125 5.07 4.61 11.81
N LYS A 126 5.22 3.31 12.06
CA LYS A 126 6.13 2.77 13.09
C LYS A 126 7.61 3.02 12.77
N ASN A 127 7.99 2.96 11.49
CA ASN A 127 9.38 3.10 11.05
C ASN A 127 9.76 4.52 10.61
N ASN A 128 8.80 5.42 10.39
CA ASN A 128 9.05 6.86 10.15
C ASN A 128 9.50 7.61 11.41
N ALA A 129 9.45 6.98 12.59
CA ALA A 129 10.16 7.49 13.77
C ALA A 129 11.70 7.32 13.68
N ALA A 130 12.22 6.78 12.56
CA ALA A 130 13.63 6.47 12.34
C ALA A 130 14.20 7.06 11.03
N ILE A 131 13.57 8.08 10.43
CA ILE A 131 14.13 8.88 9.33
C ILE A 131 14.34 10.31 9.79
#